data_AF-A0A5C7SVM2-F1
#
_entry.id   AF-A0A5C7SVM2-F1
#
_cell.length_a   1.000
_cell.length_b   1.000
_cell.length_c   1.000
_cell.angle_alpha   90.00
_cell.angle_beta   90.00
_cell.angle_gamma   90.00
#
_symmetry.space_group_name_H-M   'P 1'
#
loop_
_entity.id
_entity.type
_entity.pdbx_description
1 polymer ?
#
loop_
_entity_poly.entity_id
_entity_poly.type
_entity_poly.pdbx_seq_one_letter_code
_entity_poly.pdbx_strand_id
1 'polypeptide(L)'
;EMISTESAPTQTHMDLYARALAQNGQRMATDVVSLAMALNALYTGPTIALVSFVRAGLPLGVLLKRCLNDLGRDASHYGLSIIRDRGIDTVALEAVIKKHGAENIVFVDGWTGKGAISGEIRRSLAGDARFPADPRLVVLADPCGKAWLSASAEDWIIPSGILGATVSGLVSRSIWPQDGGLHGCVVYEHLKDCDVTRGFVDDIHALTEKVESAPVSMPWTAEQAQALQASALGVVNGLAANHGITNLNRVKPGIAEATRAVLRRVPDHVLVRSRDDEDVQLLMHLTENAGIAVEEAGEQLGPYRAVTIIRKVN
;
A
#
# COMPACT_ATOMS: atom_id res chain seq x y z
N GLU A 1 0.29 19.43 14.24
CA GLU A 1 -0.93 18.64 13.94
C GLU A 1 -1.16 17.66 15.09
N MET A 2 -2.35 17.58 15.69
CA MET A 2 -2.64 16.55 16.70
C MET A 2 -2.98 15.23 15.99
N ILE A 3 -2.23 14.16 16.26
CA ILE A 3 -2.54 12.81 15.78
C ILE A 3 -3.51 12.15 16.77
N SER A 4 -4.55 11.50 16.23
CA SER A 4 -5.40 10.59 17.02
C SER A 4 -4.59 9.36 17.43
N THR A 5 -4.54 9.07 18.74
CA THR A 5 -3.92 7.87 19.29
C THR A 5 -4.60 6.61 18.75
N GLU A 6 -3.81 5.69 18.21
CA GLU A 6 -4.30 4.38 17.76
C GLU A 6 -4.57 3.49 18.98
N SER A 7 -5.74 2.85 19.01
CA SER A 7 -6.09 1.88 20.06
C SER A 7 -5.54 0.50 19.74
N ALA A 8 -5.37 -0.34 20.75
CA ALA A 8 -4.99 -1.74 20.54
C ALA A 8 -6.01 -2.44 19.63
N PRO A 9 -5.55 -3.30 18.69
CA PRO A 9 -6.45 -4.11 17.88
C PRO A 9 -7.30 -5.01 18.79
N THR A 10 -8.59 -5.09 18.48
CA THR A 10 -9.51 -6.01 19.15
C THR A 10 -9.16 -7.45 18.78
N GLN A 11 -9.65 -8.42 19.56
CA GLN A 11 -9.49 -9.84 19.24
C GLN A 11 -10.00 -10.15 17.83
N THR A 12 -11.17 -9.61 17.46
CA THR A 12 -11.73 -9.74 16.11
C THR A 12 -10.74 -9.25 15.03
N HIS A 13 -10.10 -8.09 15.22
CA HIS A 13 -9.10 -7.61 14.25
C HIS A 13 -7.87 -8.51 14.17
N MET A 14 -7.43 -9.09 15.29
CA MET A 14 -6.31 -10.03 15.31
C MET A 14 -6.66 -11.34 14.62
N ASP A 15 -7.87 -11.88 14.83
CA ASP A 15 -8.34 -13.10 14.18
C ASP A 15 -8.44 -12.91 12.66
N LEU A 16 -8.91 -11.73 12.23
CA LEU A 16 -8.99 -11.35 10.82
C LEU A 16 -7.60 -11.22 10.19
N TYR A 17 -6.65 -10.62 10.90
CA TYR A 17 -5.25 -10.57 10.48
C TYR A 17 -4.66 -11.98 10.33
N ALA A 18 -4.88 -12.87 11.31
CA ALA A 18 -4.39 -14.24 11.27
C ALA A 18 -4.98 -15.03 10.09
N ARG A 19 -6.28 -14.86 9.82
CA ARG A 19 -6.95 -15.45 8.64
C ARG A 19 -6.37 -14.93 7.33
N ALA A 20 -6.21 -13.62 7.19
CA ALA A 20 -5.61 -13.02 5.99
C ALA A 20 -4.18 -13.51 5.78
N LEU A 21 -3.39 -13.64 6.85
CA LEU A 21 -2.02 -14.17 6.79
C LEU A 21 -2.01 -15.64 6.36
N ALA A 22 -2.88 -16.47 6.91
CA ALA A 22 -2.98 -17.88 6.54
C ALA A 22 -3.41 -18.07 5.07
N GLN A 23 -4.34 -17.25 4.60
CA GLN A 23 -4.88 -17.33 3.25
C GLN A 23 -3.92 -16.77 2.19
N ASN A 24 -3.35 -15.59 2.45
CA ASN A 24 -2.60 -14.82 1.44
C ASN A 24 -1.09 -14.74 1.71
N GLY A 25 -0.58 -15.38 2.77
CA GLY A 25 0.85 -15.35 3.13
C GLY A 25 1.74 -15.96 2.04
N GLN A 26 1.34 -17.09 1.46
CA GLN A 26 2.11 -17.72 0.37
C GLN A 26 2.10 -16.85 -0.89
N ARG A 27 0.95 -16.25 -1.24
CA ARG A 27 0.85 -15.29 -2.34
C ARG A 27 1.78 -14.11 -2.13
N MET A 28 1.73 -13.50 -0.94
CA MET A 28 2.59 -12.38 -0.59
C MET A 28 4.08 -12.73 -0.68
N ALA A 29 4.48 -13.93 -0.23
CA ALA A 29 5.85 -14.39 -0.35
C ALA A 29 6.29 -14.53 -1.81
N THR A 30 5.46 -15.14 -2.66
CA THR A 30 5.73 -15.25 -4.11
C THR A 30 5.85 -13.87 -4.77
N ASP A 31 4.96 -12.94 -4.43
CA ASP A 31 4.96 -11.56 -4.94
C ASP A 31 6.22 -10.80 -4.50
N VAL A 32 6.67 -10.96 -3.24
CA VAL A 32 7.91 -10.38 -2.75
C VAL A 32 9.13 -10.92 -3.51
N VAL A 33 9.20 -12.25 -3.71
CA VAL A 33 10.30 -12.87 -4.47
C VAL A 33 10.31 -12.36 -5.91
N SER A 34 9.14 -12.30 -6.55
CA SER A 34 8.97 -11.76 -7.90
C SER A 34 9.51 -10.33 -8.03
N LEU A 35 9.15 -9.46 -7.09
CA LEU A 35 9.60 -8.07 -7.05
C LEU A 35 11.09 -7.95 -6.75
N ALA A 36 11.63 -8.75 -5.82
CA ALA A 36 13.06 -8.75 -5.49
C ALA A 36 13.91 -9.19 -6.69
N MET A 37 13.50 -10.25 -7.40
CA MET A 37 14.15 -10.70 -8.63
C MET A 37 14.10 -9.64 -9.73
N ALA A 38 12.94 -9.01 -9.92
CA ALA A 38 12.76 -7.93 -10.89
C ALA A 38 13.65 -6.73 -10.57
N LEU A 39 13.68 -6.28 -9.31
CA LEU A 39 14.55 -5.20 -8.86
C LEU A 39 16.02 -5.54 -9.05
N ASN A 40 16.45 -6.76 -8.72
CA ASN A 40 17.83 -7.18 -8.93
C ASN A 40 18.23 -7.15 -10.42
N ALA A 41 17.32 -7.53 -11.32
CA ALA A 41 17.58 -7.54 -12.76
C ALA A 41 17.53 -6.15 -13.40
N LEU A 42 16.54 -5.33 -13.03
CA LEU A 42 16.30 -4.01 -13.62
C LEU A 42 17.26 -2.94 -13.08
N TYR A 43 17.79 -3.13 -11.88
CA TYR A 43 18.59 -2.13 -11.19
C TYR A 43 20.09 -2.46 -11.22
N THR A 44 20.82 -1.78 -12.10
CA THR A 44 22.25 -2.01 -12.32
C THR A 44 23.17 -1.18 -11.42
N GLY A 45 22.62 -0.28 -10.61
CA GLY A 45 23.37 0.53 -9.65
C GLY A 45 24.15 -0.32 -8.63
N PRO A 46 25.18 0.23 -7.97
CA PRO A 46 25.99 -0.52 -7.01
C PRO A 46 25.18 -0.95 -5.77
N THR A 47 24.19 -0.14 -5.38
CA THR A 47 23.33 -0.35 -4.20
C THR A 47 21.88 -0.05 -4.53
N ILE A 48 20.94 -0.59 -3.75
CA ILE A 48 19.50 -0.24 -3.84
C ILE A 48 19.05 0.39 -2.52
N ALA A 49 18.56 1.63 -2.57
CA ALA A 49 17.95 2.30 -1.43
C ALA A 49 16.43 2.22 -1.53
N LEU A 50 15.84 1.28 -0.77
CA LEU A 50 14.39 1.12 -0.64
C LEU A 50 13.84 2.20 0.31
N VAL A 51 13.02 3.10 -0.22
CA VAL A 51 12.40 4.20 0.54
C VAL A 51 10.90 3.91 0.66
N SER A 52 10.50 3.33 1.79
CA SER A 52 9.12 2.95 2.05
C SER A 52 8.29 4.09 2.62
N PHE A 53 7.11 4.32 2.06
CA PHE A 53 6.19 5.29 2.62
C PHE A 53 5.50 4.77 3.88
N VAL A 54 5.62 5.56 4.94
CA VAL A 54 5.04 5.25 6.25
C VAL A 54 3.50 5.32 6.13
N ARG A 55 2.74 4.27 6.39
CA ARG A 55 3.14 2.96 6.96
C ARG A 55 3.07 1.79 5.99
N ALA A 56 2.16 1.84 5.02
CA ALA A 56 1.80 0.66 4.24
C ALA A 56 2.97 0.08 3.42
N GLY A 57 3.97 0.90 3.09
CA GLY A 57 5.19 0.45 2.42
C GLY A 57 6.23 -0.23 3.32
N LEU A 58 6.16 -0.06 4.64
CA LEU A 58 7.19 -0.55 5.56
C LEU A 58 7.34 -2.07 5.53
N PRO A 59 6.27 -2.89 5.66
CA PRO A 59 6.41 -4.33 5.68
C PRO A 59 7.00 -4.88 4.37
N LEU A 60 6.53 -4.36 3.22
CA LEU A 60 7.08 -4.72 1.92
C LEU A 60 8.56 -4.33 1.79
N GLY A 61 8.95 -3.12 2.20
CA GLY A 61 10.33 -2.66 2.08
C GLY A 61 11.31 -3.49 2.90
N VAL A 62 10.92 -3.92 4.10
CA VAL A 62 11.75 -4.82 4.92
C VAL A 62 11.89 -6.20 4.27
N LEU A 63 10.80 -6.75 3.73
CA LEU A 63 10.80 -8.05 3.04
C LEU A 63 11.65 -8.00 1.76
N LEU A 64 11.49 -6.97 0.93
CA LEU A 64 12.31 -6.76 -0.25
C LEU A 64 13.80 -6.62 0.11
N LYS A 65 14.12 -5.89 1.20
CA LYS A 65 15.51 -5.79 1.66
C LYS A 65 16.09 -7.17 2.01
N ARG A 66 15.35 -8.00 2.73
CA ARG A 66 15.81 -9.36 3.09
C ARG A 66 16.05 -10.19 1.83
N CYS A 67 15.06 -10.29 0.94
CA CYS A 67 15.20 -11.06 -0.30
C CYS A 67 16.31 -10.53 -1.22
N LEU A 68 16.51 -9.22 -1.32
CA LEU A 68 17.63 -8.65 -2.09
C LEU A 68 18.98 -9.00 -1.45
N ASN A 69 19.09 -8.97 -0.14
CA ASN A 69 20.31 -9.37 0.57
C ASN A 69 20.62 -10.87 0.36
N ASP A 70 19.61 -11.74 0.34
CA ASP A 70 19.79 -13.17 0.05
C ASP A 70 20.26 -13.42 -1.39
N LEU A 71 19.84 -12.55 -2.32
CA LEU A 71 20.35 -12.50 -3.69
C LEU A 71 21.75 -11.87 -3.80
N GLY A 72 22.38 -11.49 -2.68
CA GLY A 72 23.71 -10.88 -2.63
C GLY A 72 23.74 -9.40 -3.03
N ARG A 73 22.60 -8.72 -3.07
CA ARG A 73 22.55 -7.26 -3.31
C ARG A 73 22.76 -6.45 -2.06
N ASP A 74 23.50 -5.35 -2.20
CA ASP A 74 23.59 -4.31 -1.16
C ASP A 74 22.31 -3.46 -1.17
N ALA A 75 21.34 -3.87 -0.33
CA ALA A 75 20.09 -3.17 -0.15
C ALA A 75 20.01 -2.46 1.22
N SER A 76 19.70 -1.17 1.18
CA SER A 76 19.35 -0.35 2.35
C SER A 76 17.85 -0.07 2.37
N HIS A 77 17.28 0.10 3.56
CA HIS A 77 15.87 0.42 3.74
C HIS A 77 15.68 1.61 4.67
N TYR A 78 14.73 2.49 4.31
CA TYR A 78 14.31 3.65 5.07
C TYR A 78 12.80 3.75 5.11
N GLY A 79 12.24 4.11 6.27
CA GLY A 79 10.89 4.62 6.36
C GLY A 79 10.89 6.12 6.11
N LEU A 80 10.06 6.59 5.18
CA LEU A 80 9.99 8.00 4.82
C LEU A 80 8.55 8.51 4.79
N SER A 81 8.37 9.76 5.19
CA SER A 81 7.06 10.38 5.28
C SER A 81 6.63 10.97 3.93
N ILE A 82 5.39 10.68 3.56
CA ILE A 82 4.66 11.39 2.51
C ILE A 82 3.28 11.75 3.04
N ILE A 83 2.82 12.97 2.78
CA ILE A 83 1.49 13.45 3.14
C ILE A 83 0.81 13.93 1.87
N ARG A 84 -0.33 13.32 1.54
CA ARG A 84 -1.12 13.72 0.38
C ARG A 84 -1.46 15.21 0.47
N ASP A 85 -1.36 15.90 -0.66
CA ASP A 85 -1.64 17.33 -0.82
C ASP A 85 -0.64 18.24 -0.09
N ARG A 86 0.45 17.68 0.48
CA ARG A 86 1.52 18.44 1.16
C ARG A 86 2.93 18.07 0.72
N GLY A 87 3.16 16.80 0.38
CA GLY A 87 4.40 16.34 -0.23
C GLY A 87 5.19 15.31 0.57
N ILE A 88 6.32 14.94 0.00
CA ILE A 88 7.37 14.09 0.58
C ILE A 88 8.19 14.89 1.59
N ASP A 89 8.67 14.24 2.65
CA ASP A 89 9.71 14.79 3.52
C ASP A 89 11.02 14.95 2.75
N THR A 90 11.23 16.15 2.20
CA THR A 90 12.39 16.48 1.38
C THR A 90 13.68 16.47 2.21
N VAL A 91 13.62 16.82 3.49
CA VAL A 91 14.80 16.81 4.37
C VAL A 91 15.29 15.37 4.59
N ALA A 92 14.38 14.44 4.87
CA ALA A 92 14.72 13.03 4.97
C ALA A 92 15.19 12.46 3.62
N LEU A 93 14.54 12.85 2.52
CA LEU A 93 14.90 12.37 1.19
C LEU A 93 16.32 12.83 0.80
N GLU A 94 16.68 14.09 1.05
CA GLU A 94 18.04 14.60 0.80
C GLU A 94 19.10 13.83 1.60
N ALA A 95 18.79 13.41 2.83
CA ALA A 95 19.71 12.58 3.61
C ALA A 95 19.94 11.20 2.97
N VAL A 96 18.88 10.60 2.39
CA VAL A 96 19.00 9.34 1.63
C VAL A 96 19.77 9.56 0.34
N ILE A 97 19.48 10.62 -0.42
CA ILE A 97 20.18 10.99 -1.65
C ILE A 97 21.67 11.21 -1.38
N LYS A 98 22.03 11.94 -0.33
CA LYS A 98 23.43 12.19 0.03
C LYS A 98 24.21 10.91 0.30
N LYS A 99 23.54 9.88 0.85
CA LYS A 99 24.17 8.62 1.21
C LYS A 99 24.24 7.63 0.03
N HIS A 100 23.22 7.61 -0.82
CA HIS A 100 23.05 6.55 -1.81
C HIS A 100 23.07 7.04 -3.26
N GLY A 101 22.83 8.32 -3.52
CA GLY A 101 22.52 8.84 -4.86
C GLY A 101 21.03 8.67 -5.18
N ALA A 102 20.44 9.66 -5.86
CA ALA A 102 19.02 9.63 -6.24
C ALA A 102 18.72 8.56 -7.28
N GLU A 103 19.70 8.30 -8.16
CA GLU A 103 19.69 7.24 -9.14
C GLU A 103 19.64 5.85 -8.53
N ASN A 104 19.93 5.71 -7.22
CA ASN A 104 19.88 4.48 -6.43
C ASN A 104 18.63 4.33 -5.53
N ILE A 105 17.69 5.28 -5.59
CA ILE A 105 16.43 5.23 -4.83
C ILE A 105 15.32 4.48 -5.60
N VAL A 106 14.62 3.61 -4.86
CA VAL A 106 13.36 2.95 -5.25
C VAL A 106 12.33 3.22 -4.16
N PHE A 107 11.20 3.81 -4.52
CA PHE A 107 10.10 4.06 -3.58
C PHE A 107 9.26 2.81 -3.40
N VAL A 108 8.74 2.57 -2.20
CA VAL A 108 7.97 1.37 -1.87
C VAL A 108 6.68 1.73 -1.14
N ASP A 109 5.56 1.18 -1.58
CA ASP A 109 4.27 1.23 -0.87
C ASP A 109 3.58 -0.15 -0.92
N GLY A 110 2.53 -0.36 -0.12
CA GLY A 110 1.83 -1.65 -0.08
C GLY A 110 1.01 -1.92 -1.35
N TRP A 111 0.21 -0.94 -1.77
CA TRP A 111 -0.68 -1.03 -2.94
C TRP A 111 -1.00 0.35 -3.48
N THR A 112 -1.58 0.41 -4.69
CA THR A 112 -2.17 1.65 -5.21
C THR A 112 -3.53 1.41 -5.87
N GLY A 113 -4.60 1.92 -5.23
CA GLY A 113 -5.97 1.83 -5.76
C GLY A 113 -6.31 2.93 -6.78
N LYS A 114 -5.85 4.17 -6.59
CA LYS A 114 -6.11 5.29 -7.53
C LYS A 114 -4.86 6.10 -7.90
N GLY A 115 -3.70 5.67 -7.40
CA GLY A 115 -2.43 6.38 -7.53
C GLY A 115 -2.41 7.71 -6.78
N ALA A 116 -2.97 7.75 -5.58
CA ALA A 116 -2.85 8.92 -4.71
C ALA A 116 -1.38 9.16 -4.32
N ILE A 117 -0.68 8.10 -3.90
CA ILE A 117 0.74 8.15 -3.53
C ILE A 117 1.63 8.34 -4.76
N SER A 118 1.46 7.57 -5.84
CA SER A 118 2.24 7.80 -7.07
C SER A 118 2.08 9.21 -7.63
N GLY A 119 0.87 9.77 -7.60
CA GLY A 119 0.62 11.17 -7.95
C GLY A 119 1.29 12.17 -7.01
N GLU A 120 1.32 11.90 -5.70
CA GLU A 120 1.99 12.75 -4.71
C GLU A 120 3.52 12.74 -4.89
N ILE A 121 4.11 11.57 -5.19
CA ILE A 121 5.54 11.47 -5.49
C ILE A 121 5.86 12.29 -6.74
N ARG A 122 5.10 12.11 -7.83
CA ARG A 122 5.31 12.86 -9.07
C ARG A 122 5.22 14.36 -8.84
N ARG A 123 4.24 14.82 -8.04
CA ARG A 123 4.12 16.25 -7.68
C ARG A 123 5.31 16.73 -6.84
N SER A 124 5.71 15.95 -5.83
CA SER A 124 6.78 16.33 -4.90
C SER A 124 8.15 16.41 -5.58
N LEU A 125 8.40 15.56 -6.58
CA LEU A 125 9.65 15.49 -7.32
C LEU A 125 9.61 16.27 -8.65
N ALA A 126 8.53 16.97 -8.94
CA ALA A 126 8.37 17.70 -10.19
C ALA A 126 9.48 18.76 -10.34
N GLY A 127 10.23 18.69 -11.43
CA GLY A 127 11.34 19.61 -11.72
C GLY A 127 12.68 19.21 -11.11
N ASP A 128 12.74 18.15 -10.30
CA ASP A 128 14.01 17.61 -9.81
C ASP A 128 14.63 16.66 -10.85
N ALA A 129 15.61 17.17 -11.59
CA ALA A 129 16.28 16.44 -12.66
C ALA A 129 17.04 15.18 -12.20
N ARG A 130 17.21 14.97 -10.89
CA ARG A 130 17.82 13.75 -10.32
C ARG A 130 16.88 12.54 -10.40
N PHE A 131 15.58 12.76 -10.58
CA PHE A 131 14.57 11.71 -10.65
C PHE A 131 13.95 11.62 -12.06
N PRO A 132 13.54 10.41 -12.51
CA PRO A 132 12.76 10.28 -13.74
C PRO A 132 11.38 10.93 -13.59
N ALA A 133 10.78 11.31 -14.72
CA ALA A 133 9.43 11.90 -14.77
C ALA A 133 8.36 10.99 -14.14
N ASP A 134 8.55 9.67 -14.28
CA ASP A 134 7.79 8.65 -13.56
C ASP A 134 8.68 8.01 -12.48
N PRO A 135 8.49 8.39 -11.21
CA PRO A 135 9.26 7.86 -10.10
C PRO A 135 9.10 6.34 -9.96
N ARG A 136 10.20 5.68 -9.58
CA ARG A 136 10.30 4.21 -9.41
C ARG A 136 9.57 3.72 -8.16
N LEU A 137 8.23 3.79 -8.17
CA LEU A 137 7.37 3.24 -7.12
C LEU A 137 7.11 1.75 -7.36
N VAL A 138 7.38 0.95 -6.33
CA VAL A 138 7.13 -0.50 -6.27
C VAL A 138 5.99 -0.78 -5.30
N VAL A 139 5.06 -1.65 -5.69
CA VAL A 139 3.95 -2.10 -4.84
C VAL A 139 3.66 -3.60 -5.03
N LEU A 140 2.87 -4.20 -4.13
CA LEU A 140 2.36 -5.57 -4.34
C LEU A 140 1.19 -5.59 -5.34
N ALA A 141 0.27 -4.63 -5.22
CA ALA A 141 -0.94 -4.56 -6.02
C ALA A 141 -1.14 -3.19 -6.66
N ASP A 142 -1.31 -3.16 -7.99
CA ASP A 142 -1.55 -1.96 -8.78
C ASP A 142 -2.73 -2.13 -9.75
N PRO A 143 -3.97 -2.25 -9.25
CA PRO A 143 -5.18 -2.32 -10.09
C PRO A 143 -5.40 -1.06 -10.95
N CYS A 144 -4.67 0.03 -10.70
CA CYS A 144 -4.81 1.29 -11.43
C CYS A 144 -3.68 1.61 -12.40
N GLY A 145 -2.66 0.75 -12.53
CA GLY A 145 -1.54 0.92 -13.45
C GLY A 145 -0.73 2.21 -13.24
N LYS A 146 -0.54 2.66 -12.00
CA LYS A 146 0.20 3.90 -11.69
C LYS A 146 1.51 3.70 -10.92
N ALA A 147 1.87 2.48 -10.58
CA ALA A 147 3.20 2.15 -10.09
C ALA A 147 4.17 1.94 -11.27
N TRP A 148 5.47 2.06 -11.00
CA TRP A 148 6.50 1.70 -11.99
C TRP A 148 6.63 0.18 -12.10
N LEU A 149 6.56 -0.52 -10.96
CA LEU A 149 6.63 -1.97 -10.87
C LEU A 149 5.61 -2.47 -9.85
N SER A 150 4.89 -3.53 -10.17
CA SER A 150 3.97 -4.20 -9.28
C SER A 150 4.10 -5.71 -9.42
N ALA A 151 3.83 -6.46 -8.34
CA ALA A 151 3.74 -7.91 -8.45
C ALA A 151 2.50 -8.34 -9.25
N SER A 152 1.40 -7.60 -9.10
CA SER A 152 0.15 -7.89 -9.80
C SER A 152 -0.70 -6.65 -10.03
N ALA A 153 -1.62 -6.72 -11.00
CA ALA A 153 -2.72 -5.77 -11.16
C ALA A 153 -4.00 -6.22 -10.40
N GLU A 154 -4.00 -7.42 -9.82
CA GLU A 154 -5.12 -7.90 -9.03
C GLU A 154 -5.26 -7.11 -7.73
N ASP A 155 -6.50 -6.77 -7.38
CA ASP A 155 -6.88 -6.27 -6.07
C ASP A 155 -7.04 -7.46 -5.12
N TRP A 156 -6.30 -7.54 -4.01
CA TRP A 156 -6.35 -8.66 -3.04
C TRP A 156 -6.06 -8.20 -1.62
N ILE A 157 -6.44 -8.99 -0.60
CA ILE A 157 -6.18 -8.61 0.80
C ILE A 157 -4.72 -8.85 1.16
N ILE A 158 -3.96 -7.75 1.27
CA ILE A 158 -2.61 -7.74 1.84
C ILE A 158 -2.73 -7.86 3.37
N PRO A 159 -2.17 -8.90 4.02
CA PRO A 159 -2.37 -9.14 5.46
C PRO A 159 -1.91 -7.99 6.35
N SER A 160 -0.78 -7.34 6.01
CA SER A 160 -0.30 -6.16 6.73
C SER A 160 -1.19 -4.93 6.58
N GLY A 161 -2.11 -4.92 5.60
CA GLY A 161 -3.10 -3.88 5.40
C GLY A 161 -4.23 -3.89 6.43
N ILE A 162 -4.44 -5.01 7.12
CA ILE A 162 -5.51 -5.21 8.12
C ILE A 162 -5.21 -4.45 9.41
N LEU A 163 -3.97 -4.54 9.88
CA LEU A 163 -3.53 -3.85 11.08
C LEU A 163 -2.97 -2.46 10.75
N GLY A 164 -2.58 -1.74 11.80
CA GLY A 164 -1.97 -0.43 11.69
C GLY A 164 -0.56 -0.44 12.21
N ALA A 165 -0.33 0.22 13.35
CA ALA A 165 1.01 0.39 13.89
C ALA A 165 1.65 -0.95 14.28
N THR A 166 0.82 -1.87 14.79
CA THR A 166 1.20 -3.17 15.34
C THR A 166 1.71 -4.17 14.30
N VAL A 167 1.66 -3.86 13.01
CA VAL A 167 2.32 -4.65 11.95
C VAL A 167 3.32 -3.82 11.15
N SER A 168 3.53 -2.57 11.53
CA SER A 168 4.31 -1.58 10.79
C SER A 168 5.31 -0.85 11.70
N GLY A 169 5.83 -1.52 12.72
CA GLY A 169 6.93 -1.02 13.57
C GLY A 169 6.52 0.02 14.60
N LEU A 170 5.26 -0.02 15.05
CA LEU A 170 4.69 0.85 16.10
C LEU A 170 4.72 2.35 15.79
N VAL A 171 5.08 2.77 14.58
CA VAL A 171 5.04 4.17 14.20
C VAL A 171 3.62 4.61 13.85
N SER A 172 3.31 5.88 14.09
CA SER A 172 2.08 6.53 13.64
C SER A 172 2.09 6.78 12.13
N ARG A 173 0.99 7.34 11.62
CA ARG A 173 1.02 8.08 10.34
C ARG A 173 1.97 9.28 10.42
N SER A 174 2.39 9.78 9.26
CA SER A 174 3.15 11.02 9.09
C SER A 174 2.51 12.24 9.78
N ILE A 175 3.35 13.08 10.39
CA ILE A 175 2.99 14.38 10.99
C ILE A 175 3.69 15.48 10.22
N TRP A 176 2.92 16.46 9.73
CA TRP A 176 3.50 17.64 9.10
C TRP A 176 4.10 18.57 10.17
N PRO A 177 5.36 19.02 10.01
CA PRO A 177 5.99 19.93 10.95
C PRO A 177 5.42 21.35 10.80
N GLN A 178 5.20 22.05 11.90
CA GLN A 178 4.72 23.45 11.85
C GLN A 178 5.82 24.41 11.41
N ASP A 179 7.06 24.16 11.83
CA ASP A 179 8.20 25.05 11.63
C ASP A 179 9.13 24.59 10.49
N GLY A 180 8.66 23.68 9.63
CA GLY A 180 9.46 23.03 8.60
C GLY A 180 10.42 21.98 9.16
N GLY A 181 11.33 21.49 8.33
CA GLY A 181 12.26 20.41 8.70
C GLY A 181 11.71 19.00 8.44
N LEU A 182 12.21 18.03 9.20
CA LEU A 182 11.76 16.64 9.12
C LEU A 182 10.28 16.51 9.48
N HIS A 183 9.57 15.66 8.76
CA HIS A 183 8.25 15.23 9.17
C HIS A 183 8.34 14.41 10.45
N GLY A 184 7.34 14.55 11.30
CA GLY A 184 7.26 13.84 12.57
C GLY A 184 6.57 12.48 12.46
N CYS A 185 6.79 11.64 13.46
CA CYS A 185 5.95 10.49 13.78
C CYS A 185 5.93 10.29 15.30
N VAL A 186 4.94 9.56 15.80
CA VAL A 186 4.89 9.08 17.20
C VAL A 186 5.19 7.59 17.19
N VAL A 187 5.99 7.13 18.15
CA VAL A 187 6.15 5.70 18.45
C VAL A 187 5.09 5.32 19.49
N TYR A 188 4.24 4.36 19.16
CA TYR A 188 3.17 3.87 20.02
C TYR A 188 3.66 2.77 20.97
N GLU A 189 4.44 3.18 21.97
CA GLU A 189 4.96 2.28 23.02
C GLU A 189 3.84 1.53 23.75
N HIS A 190 2.66 2.14 23.90
CA HIS A 190 1.50 1.50 24.55
C HIS A 190 0.90 0.33 23.77
N LEU A 191 1.33 0.10 22.53
CA LEU A 191 0.88 -1.01 21.69
C LEU A 191 1.90 -2.16 21.61
N LYS A 192 3.02 -2.07 22.34
CA LYS A 192 4.10 -3.05 22.26
C LYS A 192 3.65 -4.49 22.51
N ASP A 193 2.73 -4.71 23.44
CA ASP A 193 2.25 -6.05 23.82
C ASP A 193 1.40 -6.72 22.73
N CYS A 194 0.95 -5.96 21.72
CA CYS A 194 0.22 -6.45 20.57
C CYS A 194 0.99 -6.25 19.25
N ASP A 195 2.30 -5.93 19.32
CA ASP A 195 3.14 -5.78 18.14
C ASP A 195 3.46 -7.15 17.52
N VAL A 196 3.00 -7.33 16.27
CA VAL A 196 3.27 -8.49 15.44
C VAL A 196 4.24 -8.18 14.31
N THR A 197 4.80 -6.96 14.25
CA THR A 197 5.64 -6.51 13.12
C THR A 197 6.78 -7.48 12.80
N ARG A 198 7.54 -7.92 13.82
CA ARG A 198 8.67 -8.83 13.62
C ARG A 198 8.20 -10.21 13.18
N GLY A 199 7.21 -10.76 13.89
CA GLY A 199 6.62 -12.07 13.56
C GLY A 199 6.09 -12.10 12.13
N PHE A 200 5.35 -11.08 11.71
CA PHE A 200 4.85 -10.96 10.34
C PHE A 200 5.98 -11.02 9.29
N VAL A 201 7.04 -10.24 9.47
CA VAL A 201 8.16 -10.22 8.53
C VAL A 201 8.90 -11.57 8.54
N ASP A 202 9.10 -12.16 9.71
CA ASP A 202 9.77 -13.46 9.85
C ASP A 202 8.94 -14.59 9.21
N ASP A 203 7.62 -14.61 9.42
CA ASP A 203 6.70 -15.59 8.84
C ASP A 203 6.66 -15.52 7.31
N ILE A 204 6.47 -14.33 6.74
CA ILE A 204 6.46 -14.15 5.29
C ILE A 204 7.84 -14.47 4.70
N HIS A 205 8.93 -14.05 5.36
CA HIS A 205 10.27 -14.33 4.87
C HIS A 205 10.58 -15.83 4.86
N ALA A 206 10.19 -16.59 5.89
CA ALA A 206 10.31 -18.04 5.89
C ALA A 206 9.49 -18.72 4.77
N LEU A 207 8.40 -18.10 4.30
CA LEU A 207 7.69 -18.54 3.10
C LEU A 207 8.45 -18.16 1.82
N THR A 208 9.13 -17.02 1.76
CA THR A 208 9.96 -16.64 0.59
C THR A 208 11.08 -17.63 0.32
N GLU A 209 11.70 -18.19 1.37
CA GLU A 209 12.75 -19.22 1.25
C GLU A 209 12.23 -20.53 0.63
N LYS A 210 10.91 -20.76 0.65
CA LYS A 210 10.26 -21.95 0.08
C LYS A 210 9.72 -21.73 -1.32
N VAL A 211 9.84 -20.53 -1.88
CA VAL A 211 9.39 -20.23 -3.24
C VAL A 211 10.43 -20.76 -4.23
N GLU A 212 10.16 -21.91 -4.85
CA GLU A 212 11.05 -22.52 -5.84
C GLU A 212 11.11 -21.70 -7.15
N SER A 213 9.99 -21.10 -7.53
CA SER A 213 9.85 -20.30 -8.74
C SER A 213 8.75 -19.25 -8.55
N ALA A 214 9.06 -18.01 -8.92
CA ALA A 214 8.09 -16.92 -9.04
C ALA A 214 8.15 -16.36 -10.46
N PRO A 215 7.02 -15.95 -11.06
CA PRO A 215 7.06 -15.18 -12.30
C PRO A 215 7.85 -13.89 -12.02
N VAL A 216 8.77 -13.50 -12.89
CA VAL A 216 9.51 -12.24 -12.69
C VAL A 216 8.60 -11.07 -13.05
N SER A 217 8.38 -10.16 -12.10
CA SER A 217 7.62 -8.93 -12.34
C SER A 217 8.32 -8.08 -13.39
N MET A 218 7.54 -7.45 -14.26
CA MET A 218 8.04 -6.51 -15.25
C MET A 218 7.35 -5.16 -15.09
N PRO A 219 8.02 -4.03 -15.36
CA PRO A 219 7.36 -2.75 -15.44
C PRO A 219 6.22 -2.80 -16.46
N TRP A 220 5.11 -2.12 -16.16
CA TRP A 220 4.00 -2.03 -17.09
C TRP A 220 4.45 -1.42 -18.41
N THR A 221 4.01 -1.98 -19.54
CA THR A 221 4.11 -1.25 -20.81
C THR A 221 3.18 -0.03 -20.77
N ALA A 222 3.43 0.94 -21.64
CA ALA A 222 2.57 2.12 -21.75
C ALA A 222 1.11 1.73 -22.03
N GLU A 223 0.88 0.73 -22.88
CA GLU A 223 -0.45 0.22 -23.23
C GLU A 223 -1.13 -0.46 -22.04
N GLN A 224 -0.41 -1.30 -21.29
CA GLN A 224 -0.93 -1.96 -20.09
C GLN A 224 -1.31 -0.94 -19.02
N ALA A 225 -0.41 0.01 -18.73
CA ALA A 225 -0.67 1.08 -17.78
C ALA A 225 -1.88 1.92 -18.20
N GLN A 226 -1.98 2.30 -19.48
CA GLN A 226 -3.11 3.07 -19.99
C GLN A 226 -4.44 2.31 -19.88
N ALA A 227 -4.45 1.01 -20.17
CA ALA A 227 -5.64 0.17 -20.04
C ALA A 227 -6.12 0.06 -18.58
N LEU A 228 -5.20 -0.20 -17.64
CA LEU A 228 -5.50 -0.25 -16.21
C LEU A 228 -5.99 1.11 -15.69
N GLN A 229 -5.34 2.21 -16.08
CA GLN A 229 -5.74 3.56 -15.70
C GLN A 229 -7.13 3.92 -16.22
N ALA A 230 -7.44 3.58 -17.48
CA ALA A 230 -8.75 3.82 -18.07
C ALA A 230 -9.85 3.02 -17.36
N SER A 231 -9.59 1.73 -17.07
CA SER A 231 -10.52 0.86 -16.33
C SER A 231 -10.78 1.39 -14.92
N ALA A 232 -9.71 1.67 -14.17
CA ALA A 232 -9.78 2.24 -12.83
C ALA A 232 -10.53 3.58 -12.78
N LEU A 233 -10.26 4.49 -13.72
CA LEU A 233 -10.92 5.79 -13.79
C LEU A 233 -12.39 5.65 -14.21
N GLY A 234 -12.71 4.72 -15.12
CA GLY A 234 -14.06 4.41 -15.53
C GLY A 234 -14.94 4.00 -14.35
N VAL A 235 -14.44 3.11 -13.49
CA VAL A 235 -15.17 2.69 -12.27
C VAL A 235 -15.37 3.87 -11.31
N VAL A 236 -14.31 4.63 -11.03
CA VAL A 236 -14.41 5.77 -10.09
C VAL A 236 -15.39 6.81 -10.58
N ASN A 237 -15.36 7.15 -11.88
CA ASN A 237 -16.28 8.12 -12.47
C ASN A 237 -17.71 7.59 -12.58
N GLY A 238 -17.88 6.32 -12.93
CA GLY A 238 -19.19 5.66 -13.00
C GLY A 238 -19.89 5.64 -11.64
N LEU A 239 -19.19 5.20 -10.59
CA LEU A 239 -19.71 5.25 -9.22
C LEU A 239 -19.96 6.69 -8.76
N ALA A 240 -19.07 7.63 -9.13
CA ALA A 240 -19.29 9.02 -8.76
C ALA A 240 -20.55 9.61 -9.41
N ALA A 241 -20.81 9.30 -10.68
CA ALA A 241 -22.02 9.71 -11.38
C ALA A 241 -23.28 9.05 -10.79
N ASN A 242 -23.26 7.73 -10.58
CA ASN A 242 -24.39 6.95 -10.07
C ASN A 242 -24.81 7.38 -8.65
N HIS A 243 -23.86 7.80 -7.82
CA HIS A 243 -24.11 8.21 -6.43
C HIS A 243 -24.05 9.74 -6.20
N GLY A 244 -24.02 10.55 -7.27
CA GLY A 244 -24.02 12.03 -7.15
C GLY A 244 -22.81 12.61 -6.39
N ILE A 245 -21.65 11.98 -6.51
CA ILE A 245 -20.41 12.35 -5.82
C ILE A 245 -19.60 13.34 -6.65
N THR A 246 -19.43 14.55 -6.16
CA THR A 246 -18.54 15.55 -6.79
C THR A 246 -17.08 15.42 -6.35
N ASN A 247 -16.85 14.98 -5.12
CA ASN A 247 -15.50 14.78 -4.57
C ASN A 247 -15.07 13.31 -4.70
N LEU A 248 -14.27 13.00 -5.73
CA LEU A 248 -13.77 11.64 -6.00
C LEU A 248 -12.92 11.05 -4.85
N ASN A 249 -12.47 11.85 -3.88
CA ASN A 249 -11.81 11.34 -2.68
C ASN A 249 -12.75 10.51 -1.79
N ARG A 250 -14.07 10.65 -1.96
CA ARG A 250 -15.08 9.86 -1.25
C ARG A 250 -15.16 8.42 -1.73
N VAL A 251 -14.80 8.14 -2.97
CA VAL A 251 -14.74 6.77 -3.52
C VAL A 251 -13.45 6.12 -3.03
N LYS A 252 -13.51 4.94 -2.41
CA LYS A 252 -12.37 4.20 -1.84
C LYS A 252 -12.27 2.85 -2.53
N PRO A 253 -11.71 2.79 -3.75
CA PRO A 253 -11.65 1.56 -4.50
C PRO A 253 -10.46 0.70 -4.09
N GLY A 254 -10.64 -0.61 -4.24
CA GLY A 254 -9.69 -1.61 -3.81
C GLY A 254 -10.06 -2.17 -2.44
N ILE A 255 -9.97 -3.48 -2.27
CA ILE A 255 -10.39 -4.19 -1.05
C ILE A 255 -9.68 -3.64 0.20
N ALA A 256 -8.40 -3.29 0.08
CA ALA A 256 -7.63 -2.70 1.17
C ALA A 256 -8.12 -1.28 1.54
N GLU A 257 -8.45 -0.42 0.57
CA GLU A 257 -8.95 0.93 0.84
C GLU A 257 -10.40 0.88 1.36
N ALA A 258 -11.23 -0.01 0.80
CA ALA A 258 -12.61 -0.24 1.20
C ALA A 258 -12.72 -0.74 2.65
N THR A 259 -12.00 -1.80 2.98
CA THR A 259 -11.92 -2.37 4.34
C THR A 259 -11.48 -1.31 5.36
N ARG A 260 -10.42 -0.54 5.04
CA ARG A 260 -9.96 0.54 5.92
C ARG A 260 -10.97 1.67 6.07
N ALA A 261 -11.75 1.97 5.03
CA ALA A 261 -12.79 2.98 5.08
C ALA A 261 -13.91 2.57 6.03
N VAL A 262 -14.35 1.30 6.00
CA VAL A 262 -15.32 0.77 6.97
C VAL A 262 -14.78 0.82 8.41
N LEU A 263 -13.50 0.49 8.60
CA LEU A 263 -12.88 0.49 9.93
C LEU A 263 -12.67 1.87 10.56
N ARG A 264 -12.44 2.91 9.74
CA ARG A 264 -11.89 4.19 10.23
C ARG A 264 -12.70 5.42 9.83
N ARG A 265 -13.73 5.25 9.00
CA ARG A 265 -14.57 6.34 8.47
C ARG A 265 -16.03 5.97 8.62
N VAL A 266 -16.91 6.89 8.21
CA VAL A 266 -18.34 6.63 8.13
C VAL A 266 -18.68 6.26 6.69
N PRO A 267 -18.91 4.98 6.37
CA PRO A 267 -19.31 4.55 5.04
C PRO A 267 -20.74 4.99 4.72
N ASP A 268 -20.97 5.25 3.44
CA ASP A 268 -22.25 5.60 2.82
C ASP A 268 -22.77 4.40 2.02
N HIS A 269 -21.87 3.82 1.19
CA HIS A 269 -22.11 2.59 0.44
C HIS A 269 -20.89 1.69 0.53
N VAL A 270 -21.12 0.38 0.53
CA VAL A 270 -20.08 -0.63 0.35
C VAL A 270 -20.51 -1.52 -0.81
N LEU A 271 -19.67 -1.59 -1.84
CA LEU A 271 -19.91 -2.39 -3.03
C LEU A 271 -18.83 -3.46 -3.13
N VAL A 272 -19.23 -4.66 -3.51
CA VAL A 272 -18.33 -5.80 -3.75
C VAL A 272 -18.60 -6.36 -5.13
N ARG A 273 -17.56 -6.95 -5.75
CA ARG A 273 -17.72 -7.57 -7.07
C ARG A 273 -18.55 -8.85 -6.95
N SER A 274 -18.20 -9.67 -5.97
CA SER A 274 -18.91 -10.89 -5.59
C SER A 274 -18.87 -11.03 -4.08
N ARG A 275 -20.00 -11.39 -3.47
CA ARG A 275 -20.11 -11.67 -2.03
C ARG A 275 -19.49 -13.01 -1.65
N ASP A 276 -19.29 -13.91 -2.60
CA ASP A 276 -18.71 -15.23 -2.41
C ASP A 276 -17.17 -15.22 -2.51
N ASP A 277 -16.59 -14.07 -2.86
CA ASP A 277 -15.15 -13.87 -2.94
C ASP A 277 -14.50 -13.98 -1.55
N GLU A 278 -13.54 -14.89 -1.40
CA GLU A 278 -12.86 -15.12 -0.13
C GLU A 278 -12.11 -13.86 0.37
N ASP A 279 -11.52 -13.08 -0.54
CA ASP A 279 -10.84 -11.82 -0.22
C ASP A 279 -11.84 -10.74 0.24
N VAL A 280 -13.15 -10.92 0.06
CA VAL A 280 -14.16 -9.94 0.48
C VAL A 280 -14.76 -10.29 1.84
N GLN A 281 -14.59 -11.52 2.34
CA GLN A 281 -15.25 -12.01 3.56
C GLN A 281 -14.95 -11.17 4.81
N LEU A 282 -13.73 -10.65 4.91
CA LEU A 282 -13.38 -9.70 5.97
C LEU A 282 -14.26 -8.44 5.90
N LEU A 283 -14.37 -7.83 4.73
CA LEU A 283 -15.18 -6.64 4.53
C LEU A 283 -16.64 -6.93 4.87
N MET A 284 -17.18 -8.08 4.43
CA MET A 284 -18.55 -8.52 4.75
C MET A 284 -18.79 -8.57 6.25
N HIS A 285 -17.90 -9.22 7.01
CA HIS A 285 -18.02 -9.33 8.46
C HIS A 285 -18.01 -7.97 9.16
N LEU A 286 -17.13 -7.05 8.71
CA LEU A 286 -17.07 -5.70 9.26
C LEU A 286 -18.34 -4.90 8.97
N THR A 287 -18.89 -5.05 7.76
CA THR A 287 -20.12 -4.35 7.38
C THR A 287 -21.34 -4.90 8.11
N GLU A 288 -21.43 -6.21 8.33
CA GLU A 288 -22.50 -6.84 9.10
C GLU A 288 -22.52 -6.33 10.55
N ASN A 289 -21.36 -6.34 11.23
CA ASN A 289 -21.22 -5.83 12.59
C ASN A 289 -21.56 -4.33 12.71
N ALA A 290 -21.34 -3.55 11.66
CA ALA A 290 -21.65 -2.13 11.61
C ALA A 290 -23.06 -1.81 11.08
N GLY A 291 -23.85 -2.82 10.71
CA GLY A 291 -25.20 -2.66 10.15
C GLY A 291 -25.22 -1.96 8.78
N ILE A 292 -24.15 -2.10 7.99
CA ILE A 292 -24.01 -1.48 6.67
C ILE A 292 -24.42 -2.49 5.60
N ALA A 293 -25.36 -2.12 4.75
CA ALA A 293 -25.73 -2.94 3.60
C ALA A 293 -24.58 -2.98 2.57
N VAL A 294 -24.29 -4.17 2.06
CA VAL A 294 -23.33 -4.38 0.98
C VAL A 294 -24.07 -4.62 -0.33
N GLU A 295 -23.70 -3.92 -1.39
CA GLU A 295 -24.21 -4.11 -2.73
C GLU A 295 -23.27 -5.01 -3.54
N GLU A 296 -23.80 -6.00 -4.25
CA GLU A 296 -23.02 -6.77 -5.22
C GLU A 296 -23.14 -6.10 -6.60
N ALA A 297 -22.04 -5.51 -7.07
CA ALA A 297 -22.01 -4.68 -8.27
C ALA A 297 -21.36 -5.38 -9.49
N GLY A 298 -20.85 -6.60 -9.32
CA GLY A 298 -20.29 -7.41 -10.41
C GLY A 298 -19.22 -6.66 -11.22
N GLU A 299 -19.26 -6.85 -12.53
CA GLU A 299 -18.30 -6.27 -13.49
C GLU A 299 -18.24 -4.74 -13.48
N GLN A 300 -19.22 -4.04 -12.87
CA GLN A 300 -19.16 -2.58 -12.72
C GLN A 300 -17.97 -2.13 -11.87
N LEU A 301 -17.41 -3.01 -11.02
CA LEU A 301 -16.23 -2.69 -10.22
C LEU A 301 -14.90 -2.88 -10.97
N GLY A 302 -14.92 -3.31 -12.24
CA GLY A 302 -13.77 -3.27 -13.14
C GLY A 302 -12.55 -4.02 -12.59
N PRO A 303 -11.47 -3.35 -12.15
CA PRO A 303 -10.29 -4.02 -11.58
C PRO A 303 -10.39 -4.26 -10.05
N TYR A 304 -11.40 -3.72 -9.37
CA TYR A 304 -11.50 -3.80 -7.90
C TYR A 304 -12.42 -4.93 -7.44
N ARG A 305 -12.06 -5.59 -6.33
CA ARG A 305 -12.94 -6.54 -5.63
C ARG A 305 -13.97 -5.83 -4.77
N ALA A 306 -13.62 -4.67 -4.22
CA ALA A 306 -14.54 -3.87 -3.43
C ALA A 306 -14.29 -2.36 -3.58
N VAL A 307 -15.33 -1.59 -3.30
CA VAL A 307 -15.29 -0.13 -3.19
C VAL A 307 -16.13 0.31 -2.00
N THR A 308 -15.59 1.20 -1.16
CA THR A 308 -16.40 1.90 -0.15
C THR A 308 -16.56 3.36 -0.55
N ILE A 309 -17.78 3.87 -0.55
CA ILE A 309 -18.05 5.29 -0.65
C ILE A 309 -18.21 5.82 0.76
N ILE A 310 -17.40 6.81 1.17
CA ILE A 310 -17.55 7.44 2.49
C ILE A 310 -18.55 8.59 2.45
N ARG A 311 -19.23 8.85 3.57
CA ARG A 311 -20.17 9.96 3.70
C ARG A 311 -19.48 11.31 3.49
N LYS A 312 -20.25 12.29 3.01
CA LYS A 312 -19.82 13.69 3.00
C LYS A 312 -19.71 14.16 4.45
N VAL A 313 -18.53 14.62 4.85
CA VAL A 313 -18.36 15.34 6.11
C VAL A 313 -18.78 16.78 5.83
N ASN A 314 -19.75 17.28 6.59
CA ASN A 314 -20.20 18.68 6.51
C ASN A 314 -19.17 19.61 7.14
#